data_AF-A0A8H9XK26-F1
#
_entry.id   AF-A0A8H9XK26-F1
#
_cell.length_a   1.000
_cell.length_b   1.000
_cell.length_c   1.000
_cell.angle_alpha   90.00
_cell.angle_beta   90.00
_cell.angle_gamma   90.00
#
_symmetry.space_group_name_H-M   'P 1'
#
loop_
_entity.id
_entity.type
_entity.pdbx_description
1 polymer ?
#
loop_
_entity_poly.entity_id
_entity_poly.type
_entity_poly.pdbx_seq_one_letter_code
_entity_poly.pdbx_strand_id
1 'polypeptide(L)'
;MARIFDPALRAREQLLAAERRARTKAEAAAVEAGVAETVALSAARGAAFEAPAHAARATPYKRQAGLDWLARKGKISARQKSAGERYGVLYRRSAREGAIRSTLDVRPGGGGPAGPGAREEVLLMAAEGSAQAAARLAALRTRLWNQPQLVAACDLVCGRELTPREAARGERAVIELEALLGVALDLLAGDECAVSR
;
A
#
# COMPACT_ATOMS: atom_id res chain seq x y z
N MET A 1 20.65 32.49 4.15
CA MET A 1 22.08 32.09 4.19
C MET A 1 22.27 30.86 3.31
N ALA A 2 22.83 31.04 2.11
CA ALA A 2 23.04 29.94 1.15
C ALA A 2 24.17 29.03 1.64
N ARG A 3 23.90 27.72 1.77
CA ARG A 3 24.97 26.73 1.98
C ARG A 3 25.81 26.71 0.71
N ILE A 4 27.07 27.12 0.83
CA ILE A 4 28.05 27.04 -0.26
C ILE A 4 28.14 25.56 -0.66
N PHE A 5 27.74 25.27 -1.90
CA PHE A 5 27.85 23.93 -2.46
C PHE A 5 29.33 23.64 -2.69
N ASP A 6 29.90 22.76 -1.88
CA ASP A 6 31.27 22.29 -2.06
C ASP A 6 31.26 20.94 -2.80
N PRO A 7 31.65 20.90 -4.09
CA PRO A 7 31.66 19.67 -4.88
C PRO A 7 32.70 18.65 -4.36
N ALA A 8 33.77 19.08 -3.70
CA ALA A 8 34.82 18.21 -3.20
C ALA A 8 34.36 17.41 -1.98
N LEU A 9 33.62 18.04 -1.06
CA LEU A 9 33.02 17.35 0.08
C LEU A 9 32.01 16.29 -0.37
N ARG A 10 31.17 16.61 -1.36
CA ARG A 10 30.17 15.68 -1.89
C ARG A 10 30.80 14.49 -2.61
N ALA A 11 31.86 14.71 -3.39
CA ALA A 11 32.60 13.63 -4.05
C ALA A 11 33.25 12.69 -3.02
N ARG A 12 33.81 13.25 -1.94
CA ARG A 12 34.37 12.48 -0.82
C ARG A 12 33.32 11.63 -0.11
N GLU A 13 32.14 12.19 0.16
CA GLU A 13 31.03 11.44 0.77
C GLU A 13 30.54 10.28 -0.12
N GLN A 14 30.47 10.49 -1.44
CA GLN A 14 30.10 9.45 -2.39
C GLN A 14 31.12 8.31 -2.42
N LEU A 15 32.42 8.63 -2.41
CA LEU A 15 33.49 7.63 -2.37
C LEU A 15 33.44 6.81 -1.08
N LEU A 16 33.28 7.46 0.08
CA LEU A 16 33.15 6.78 1.37
C LEU A 16 31.90 5.88 1.43
N ALA A 17 30.78 6.30 0.84
CA ALA A 17 29.58 5.47 0.77
C ALA A 17 29.75 4.25 -0.14
N ALA A 18 30.47 4.40 -1.26
CA ALA A 18 30.80 3.30 -2.16
C ALA A 18 31.75 2.29 -1.50
N GLU A 19 32.78 2.77 -0.80
CA GLU A 19 33.73 1.94 -0.06
C GLU A 19 33.04 1.12 1.03
N ARG A 20 32.16 1.75 1.82
CA ARG A 20 31.36 1.04 2.84
C ARG A 20 30.49 -0.06 2.23
N ARG A 21 29.84 0.21 1.09
CA ARG A 21 29.03 -0.79 0.39
C ARG A 21 29.89 -1.94 -0.14
N ALA A 22 31.03 -1.64 -0.73
CA ALA A 22 31.98 -2.65 -1.21
C ALA A 22 32.46 -3.54 -0.06
N ARG A 23 32.80 -2.93 1.08
CA ARG A 23 33.21 -3.64 2.29
C ARG A 23 32.09 -4.55 2.83
N THR A 24 30.87 -4.05 2.96
CA THR A 24 29.74 -4.88 3.43
C THR A 24 29.44 -6.06 2.51
N LYS A 25 29.62 -5.88 1.19
CA LYS A 25 29.44 -6.97 0.21
C LYS A 25 30.55 -8.01 0.32
N ALA A 26 31.79 -7.56 0.49
CA ALA A 26 32.93 -8.46 0.69
C ALA A 26 32.80 -9.26 2.00
N GLU A 27 32.37 -8.60 3.08
CA GLU A 27 32.10 -9.26 4.37
C GLU A 27 30.97 -10.29 4.25
N ALA A 28 29.87 -9.96 3.57
CA ALA A 28 28.78 -10.91 3.32
C ALA A 28 29.23 -12.12 2.49
N ALA A 29 29.99 -11.91 1.42
CA ALA A 29 30.50 -12.98 0.58
C ALA A 29 31.49 -13.89 1.34
N ALA A 30 32.32 -13.32 2.23
CA ALA A 30 33.23 -14.09 3.07
C ALA A 30 32.46 -14.95 4.10
N VAL A 31 31.38 -14.42 4.69
CA VAL A 31 30.50 -15.18 5.58
C VAL A 31 29.81 -16.31 4.84
N GLU A 32 29.25 -16.05 3.65
CA GLU A 32 28.61 -17.09 2.83
C GLU A 32 29.59 -18.19 2.44
N ALA A 33 30.81 -17.84 2.04
CA ALA A 33 31.86 -18.81 1.72
C ALA A 33 32.23 -19.68 2.94
N GLY A 34 32.42 -19.08 4.11
CA GLY A 34 32.74 -19.80 5.34
C GLY A 34 31.59 -20.70 5.83
N VAL A 35 30.34 -20.25 5.68
CA VAL A 35 29.16 -21.09 5.97
C VAL A 35 29.08 -22.26 5.00
N ALA A 36 29.31 -22.03 3.70
CA ALA A 36 29.30 -23.11 2.71
C ALA A 36 30.37 -24.17 3.01
N GLU A 37 31.58 -23.75 3.39
CA GLU A 37 32.67 -24.66 3.76
C GLU A 37 32.34 -25.47 5.02
N THR A 38 31.82 -24.83 6.07
CA THR A 38 31.47 -25.50 7.34
C THR A 38 30.28 -26.45 7.19
N VAL A 39 29.30 -26.10 6.35
CA VAL A 39 28.18 -26.99 5.99
C VAL A 39 28.68 -28.18 5.19
N ALA A 40 29.58 -27.98 4.21
CA ALA A 40 30.16 -29.06 3.42
C ALA A 40 30.99 -30.04 4.28
N LEU A 41 31.82 -29.52 5.20
CA LEU A 41 32.60 -30.33 6.13
C LEU A 41 31.70 -31.13 7.09
N SER A 42 30.63 -30.52 7.57
CA SER A 42 29.67 -31.19 8.47
C SER A 42 28.83 -32.24 7.74
N ALA A 43 28.44 -31.97 6.49
CA ALA A 43 27.74 -32.93 5.64
C ALA A 43 28.62 -34.15 5.32
N ALA A 44 29.92 -33.93 5.03
CA ALA A 44 30.89 -35.00 4.83
C ALA A 44 31.11 -35.87 6.08
N ARG A 45 30.85 -35.33 7.27
CA ARG A 45 30.90 -36.04 8.57
C ARG A 45 29.58 -36.73 8.94
N GLY A 46 28.59 -36.74 8.05
CA GLY A 46 27.32 -37.41 8.27
C GLY A 46 26.32 -36.63 9.13
N ALA A 47 26.52 -35.33 9.33
CA ALA A 47 25.51 -34.50 9.99
C ALA A 47 24.24 -34.42 9.14
N ALA A 48 23.12 -34.89 9.69
CA ALA A 48 21.81 -34.69 9.08
C ALA A 48 21.34 -33.26 9.38
N PHE A 49 21.54 -32.37 8.43
CA PHE A 49 20.90 -31.06 8.47
C PHE A 49 19.45 -31.20 8.02
N GLU A 50 18.50 -30.88 8.89
CA GLU A 50 17.17 -30.50 8.42
C GLU A 50 17.34 -29.25 7.58
N ALA A 51 17.25 -29.40 6.26
CA ALA A 51 17.06 -28.25 5.38
C ALA A 51 15.82 -27.52 5.91
N PRO A 52 15.87 -26.19 6.13
CA PRO A 52 14.66 -25.44 6.44
C PRO A 52 13.66 -25.83 5.36
N ALA A 53 12.47 -26.26 5.78
CA ALA A 53 11.42 -26.70 4.88
C ALA A 53 11.01 -25.52 3.98
N HIS A 54 11.79 -25.25 2.94
CA HIS A 54 11.38 -24.48 1.79
C HIS A 54 10.45 -25.38 0.99
N ALA A 55 9.30 -25.62 1.60
CA ALA A 55 8.14 -26.09 0.88
C ALA A 55 7.87 -25.06 -0.20
N ALA A 56 8.33 -25.34 -1.41
CA ALA A 56 7.82 -24.80 -2.64
C ALA A 56 6.37 -25.28 -2.84
N ARG A 57 5.49 -25.04 -1.86
CA ARG A 57 4.09 -24.83 -2.17
C ARG A 57 4.08 -23.50 -2.87
N ALA A 58 3.76 -23.51 -4.15
CA ALA A 58 3.27 -22.34 -4.87
C ALA A 58 2.07 -21.82 -4.08
N THR A 59 2.37 -21.00 -3.07
CA THR A 59 1.36 -20.29 -2.31
C THR A 59 0.68 -19.43 -3.35
N PRO A 60 -0.63 -19.52 -3.56
CA PRO A 60 -1.32 -18.68 -4.52
C PRO A 60 -0.85 -17.25 -4.26
N TYR A 61 -0.27 -16.60 -5.28
CA TYR A 61 0.25 -15.24 -5.14
C TYR A 61 -0.91 -14.35 -4.70
N LYS A 62 -1.01 -14.12 -3.39
CA LYS A 62 -2.04 -13.24 -2.84
C LYS A 62 -1.63 -11.84 -3.22
N ARG A 63 -2.39 -11.22 -4.12
CA ARG A 63 -2.23 -9.81 -4.45
C ARG A 63 -2.27 -9.01 -3.15
N GLN A 64 -1.16 -8.35 -2.83
CA GLN A 64 -1.08 -7.48 -1.66
C GLN A 64 -1.65 -6.11 -2.03
N ALA A 65 -2.60 -5.60 -1.25
CA ALA A 65 -3.14 -4.27 -1.46
C ALA A 65 -2.03 -3.20 -1.33
N GLY A 66 -2.13 -2.13 -2.11
CA GLY A 66 -1.10 -1.07 -2.16
C GLY A 66 -0.73 -0.48 -0.80
N LEU A 67 -1.72 -0.23 0.06
CA LEU A 67 -1.50 0.30 1.41
C LEU A 67 -0.79 -0.72 2.33
N ASP A 68 -1.16 -2.00 2.25
CA ASP A 68 -0.49 -3.06 3.02
C ASP A 68 0.96 -3.25 2.59
N TRP A 69 1.21 -3.14 1.29
CA TRP A 69 2.55 -3.20 0.73
C TRP A 69 3.41 -2.03 1.26
N LEU A 70 2.89 -0.80 1.22
CA LEU A 70 3.58 0.40 1.72
C LEU A 70 3.86 0.33 3.22
N ALA A 71 2.87 -0.10 4.00
CA ALA A 71 3.03 -0.25 5.46
C ALA A 71 4.06 -1.32 5.80
N ARG A 72 4.04 -2.47 5.12
CA ARG A 72 5.06 -3.53 5.30
C ARG A 72 6.47 -3.05 4.95
N LYS A 73 6.59 -2.12 3.99
CA LYS A 73 7.87 -1.49 3.61
C LYS A 73 8.28 -0.33 4.52
N GLY A 74 7.49 -0.01 5.55
CA GLY A 74 7.75 1.11 6.46
C GLY A 74 7.66 2.48 5.80
N LYS A 75 6.98 2.57 4.64
CA LYS A 75 6.85 3.82 3.85
C LYS A 75 5.74 4.74 4.35
N ILE A 76 4.78 4.19 5.09
CA ILE A 76 3.67 4.93 5.68
C ILE A 76 3.47 4.49 7.14
N SER A 77 3.03 5.41 7.97
CA SER A 77 2.67 5.17 9.38
C SER A 77 1.31 4.49 9.52
N ALA A 78 1.01 3.96 10.72
CA ALA A 78 -0.30 3.38 11.01
C ALA A 78 -1.45 4.39 10.86
N ARG A 79 -1.23 5.65 11.25
CA ARG A 79 -2.21 6.73 11.10
C ARG A 79 -2.52 7.01 9.63
N GLN A 80 -1.48 7.17 8.82
CA GLN A 80 -1.59 7.34 7.36
C GLN A 80 -2.30 6.15 6.71
N LYS A 81 -1.94 4.92 7.09
CA LYS A 81 -2.61 3.71 6.61
C LYS A 81 -4.11 3.75 6.92
N SER A 82 -4.49 4.06 8.16
CA SER A 82 -5.91 4.13 8.54
C SER A 82 -6.69 5.20 7.74
N ALA A 83 -6.06 6.34 7.43
CA ALA A 83 -6.66 7.40 6.62
C ALA A 83 -6.86 6.95 5.18
N GLY A 84 -5.86 6.28 4.60
CA GLY A 84 -5.97 5.66 3.29
C GLY A 84 -7.06 4.59 3.22
N GLU A 85 -7.20 3.76 4.24
CA GLU A 85 -8.25 2.72 4.30
C GLU A 85 -9.65 3.34 4.32
N ARG A 86 -9.88 4.37 5.15
CA ARG A 86 -11.16 5.11 5.17
C ARG A 86 -11.47 5.72 3.80
N TYR A 87 -10.49 6.36 3.18
CA TYR A 87 -10.62 6.89 1.82
C TYR A 87 -11.02 5.78 0.83
N GLY A 88 -10.30 4.66 0.86
CA GLY A 88 -10.53 3.52 -0.02
C GLY A 88 -11.91 2.89 0.13
N VAL A 89 -12.39 2.74 1.37
CA VAL A 89 -13.75 2.24 1.66
C VAL A 89 -14.81 3.14 1.04
N LEU A 90 -14.69 4.46 1.22
CA LEU A 90 -15.62 5.42 0.63
C LEU A 90 -15.58 5.40 -0.90
N TYR A 91 -14.37 5.37 -1.49
CA TYR A 91 -14.19 5.26 -2.94
C TYR A 91 -14.84 4.01 -3.52
N ARG A 92 -14.60 2.84 -2.92
CA ARG A 92 -15.17 1.57 -3.40
C ARG A 92 -16.68 1.51 -3.18
N ARG A 93 -17.21 2.16 -2.13
CA ARG A 93 -18.65 2.23 -1.88
C ARG A 93 -19.35 3.18 -2.86
N SER A 94 -18.78 4.35 -3.15
CA SER A 94 -19.36 5.28 -4.14
C SER A 94 -19.25 4.75 -5.57
N ALA A 95 -18.15 4.05 -5.92
CA ALA A 95 -17.98 3.49 -7.26
C ALA A 95 -19.00 2.38 -7.60
N ARG A 96 -19.64 1.76 -6.59
CA ARG A 96 -20.69 0.74 -6.79
C ARG A 96 -22.02 1.32 -7.27
N GLU A 97 -22.24 2.63 -7.15
CA GLU A 97 -23.46 3.31 -7.59
C GLU A 97 -23.63 3.28 -9.12
N GLY A 98 -22.53 3.23 -9.88
CA GLY A 98 -22.54 3.12 -11.35
C GLY A 98 -22.59 1.69 -11.88
N ALA A 99 -22.39 0.69 -11.02
CA ALA A 99 -22.51 -0.72 -11.39
C ALA A 99 -23.95 -1.15 -11.10
N ILE A 100 -24.85 -0.97 -12.07
CA ILE A 100 -26.21 -1.50 -11.99
C ILE A 100 -26.09 -3.01 -11.77
N ARG A 101 -26.30 -3.46 -10.53
CA ARG A 101 -26.40 -4.89 -10.23
C ARG A 101 -27.64 -5.38 -10.96
N SER A 102 -27.46 -6.41 -11.77
CA SER A 102 -28.59 -7.16 -12.31
C SER A 102 -29.54 -7.50 -11.16
N THR A 103 -30.84 -7.27 -11.36
CA THR A 103 -31.92 -7.55 -10.39
C THR A 103 -31.95 -9.02 -9.94
N LEU A 104 -31.15 -9.89 -10.57
CA LEU A 104 -30.95 -11.30 -10.26
C LEU A 104 -29.90 -11.60 -9.17
N ASP A 105 -29.06 -10.64 -8.76
CA ASP A 105 -27.95 -10.88 -7.83
C ASP A 105 -28.27 -10.55 -6.35
N VAL A 106 -29.57 -10.41 -6.05
CA VAL A 106 -30.07 -10.41 -4.66
C VAL A 106 -30.24 -11.86 -4.25
N ARG A 107 -29.21 -12.49 -3.67
CA ARG A 107 -29.38 -13.77 -2.97
C ARG A 107 -30.24 -13.53 -1.71
N PRO A 108 -31.50 -14.01 -1.65
CA PRO A 108 -32.29 -13.96 -0.44
C PRO A 108 -31.82 -15.10 0.45
N GLY A 109 -30.84 -14.83 1.30
CA GLY A 109 -30.22 -15.82 2.18
C GLY A 109 -30.17 -15.41 3.65
N GLY A 110 -30.86 -14.34 4.04
CA GLY A 110 -31.01 -13.92 5.43
C GLY A 110 -32.43 -13.45 5.65
N GLY A 111 -33.16 -14.13 6.55
CA GLY A 111 -34.62 -14.02 6.73
C GLY A 111 -35.12 -12.62 7.12
N GLY A 112 -35.25 -11.73 6.14
CA GLY A 112 -36.08 -10.53 6.19
C GLY A 112 -37.34 -10.72 5.34
N PRO A 113 -38.40 -9.93 5.57
CA PRO A 113 -39.74 -10.20 5.05
C PRO A 113 -39.72 -10.27 3.52
N ALA A 114 -40.05 -11.45 2.99
CA ALA A 114 -40.13 -11.72 1.57
C ALA A 114 -41.40 -11.06 1.00
N GLY A 115 -41.30 -9.78 0.66
CA GLY A 115 -42.34 -9.03 -0.05
C GLY A 115 -41.72 -8.11 -1.11
N PRO A 116 -42.48 -7.75 -2.17
CA PRO A 116 -42.01 -6.83 -3.22
C PRO A 116 -41.45 -5.50 -2.68
N GLY A 117 -42.04 -4.95 -1.60
CA GLY A 117 -41.59 -3.70 -0.97
C GLY A 117 -40.25 -3.79 -0.23
N ALA A 118 -39.88 -4.95 0.32
CA ALA A 118 -38.61 -5.11 1.03
C ALA A 118 -37.39 -5.05 0.09
N ARG A 119 -37.58 -5.38 -1.20
CA ARG A 119 -36.51 -5.24 -2.22
C ARG A 119 -36.28 -3.79 -2.59
N GLU A 120 -37.35 -3.00 -2.69
CA GLU A 120 -37.30 -1.58 -2.99
C GLU A 120 -36.65 -0.79 -1.84
N GLU A 121 -37.02 -1.07 -0.59
CA GLU A 121 -36.38 -0.48 0.59
C GLU A 121 -34.88 -0.78 0.66
N VAL A 122 -34.47 -2.03 0.38
CA VAL A 122 -33.05 -2.41 0.35
C VAL A 122 -32.28 -1.69 -0.76
N LEU A 123 -32.91 -1.47 -1.92
CA LEU A 123 -32.31 -0.72 -3.03
C LEU A 123 -32.17 0.77 -2.69
N LEU A 124 -33.21 1.38 -2.08
CA LEU A 124 -33.19 2.77 -1.63
C LEU A 124 -32.11 2.98 -0.55
N MET A 125 -32.03 2.13 0.47
CA MET A 125 -30.97 2.19 1.49
C MET A 125 -29.57 2.04 0.89
N ALA A 126 -29.41 1.21 -0.15
CA ALA A 126 -28.14 1.06 -0.84
C ALA A 126 -27.76 2.31 -1.65
N ALA A 127 -28.73 2.97 -2.30
CA ALA A 127 -28.53 4.20 -3.03
C ALA A 127 -28.17 5.36 -2.09
N GLU A 128 -28.94 5.56 -1.02
CA GLU A 128 -28.66 6.57 0.02
C GLU A 128 -27.27 6.37 0.64
N GLY A 129 -26.92 5.12 0.96
CA GLY A 129 -25.61 4.78 1.50
C GLY A 129 -24.45 5.04 0.52
N SER A 130 -24.71 5.00 -0.79
CA SER A 130 -23.71 5.29 -1.82
C SER A 130 -23.56 6.78 -2.03
N ALA A 131 -24.67 7.53 -2.10
CA ALA A 131 -24.69 8.99 -2.14
C ALA A 131 -23.99 9.61 -0.93
N GLN A 132 -24.25 9.08 0.28
CA GLN A 132 -23.55 9.53 1.49
C GLN A 132 -22.05 9.23 1.43
N ALA A 133 -21.65 8.08 0.87
CA ALA A 133 -20.24 7.75 0.68
C ALA A 133 -19.57 8.68 -0.34
N ALA A 134 -20.25 9.03 -1.43
CA ALA A 134 -19.78 9.98 -2.43
C ALA A 134 -19.59 11.38 -1.83
N ALA A 135 -20.54 11.86 -1.02
CA ALA A 135 -20.43 13.14 -0.33
C ALA A 135 -19.24 13.16 0.65
N ARG A 136 -19.05 12.09 1.43
CA ARG A 136 -17.89 11.95 2.33
C ARG A 136 -16.56 11.88 1.58
N LEU A 137 -16.53 11.17 0.44
CA LEU A 137 -15.34 11.11 -0.43
C LEU A 137 -15.00 12.50 -1.00
N ALA A 138 -16.01 13.26 -1.44
CA ALA A 138 -15.83 14.62 -1.92
C ALA A 138 -15.28 15.54 -0.82
N ALA A 139 -15.73 15.38 0.42
CA ALA A 139 -15.17 16.10 1.57
C ALA A 139 -13.68 15.76 1.79
N LEU A 140 -13.29 14.49 1.70
CA LEU A 140 -11.87 14.10 1.78
C LEU A 140 -11.03 14.67 0.63
N ARG A 141 -11.56 14.69 -0.60
CA ARG A 141 -10.87 15.29 -1.76
C ARG A 141 -10.70 16.80 -1.62
N THR A 142 -11.68 17.46 -0.99
CA THR A 142 -11.58 18.89 -0.65
C THR A 142 -10.46 19.15 0.36
N ARG A 143 -10.20 18.23 1.31
CA ARG A 143 -9.03 18.33 2.22
C ARG A 143 -7.69 18.22 1.51
N LEU A 144 -7.66 17.54 0.35
CA LEU A 144 -6.51 17.54 -0.55
C LEU A 144 -6.46 18.80 -1.43
N TRP A 145 -7.20 19.85 -1.07
CA TRP A 145 -7.42 21.07 -1.84
C TRP A 145 -7.86 20.82 -3.29
N ASN A 146 -8.53 19.69 -3.55
CA ASN A 146 -8.89 19.22 -4.90
C ASN A 146 -7.70 19.20 -5.88
N GLN A 147 -6.47 19.03 -5.38
CA GLN A 147 -5.29 18.92 -6.20
C GLN A 147 -5.34 17.59 -6.98
N PRO A 148 -5.39 17.62 -8.32
CA PRO A 148 -5.69 16.44 -9.12
C PRO A 148 -4.67 15.32 -8.94
N GLN A 149 -3.39 15.69 -8.75
CA GLN A 149 -2.29 14.74 -8.56
C GLN A 149 -2.42 13.95 -7.25
N LEU A 150 -2.80 14.63 -6.16
CA LEU A 150 -2.98 14.00 -4.84
C LEU A 150 -4.22 13.09 -4.83
N VAL A 151 -5.33 13.58 -5.41
CA VAL A 151 -6.56 12.81 -5.55
C VAL A 151 -6.31 11.55 -6.41
N ALA A 152 -5.61 11.69 -7.54
CA ALA A 152 -5.29 10.57 -8.41
C ALA A 152 -4.40 9.52 -7.70
N ALA A 153 -3.40 9.97 -6.93
CA ALA A 153 -2.56 9.07 -6.15
C ALA A 153 -3.39 8.27 -5.12
N CYS A 154 -4.29 8.93 -4.39
CA CYS A 154 -5.21 8.27 -3.46
C CYS A 154 -6.19 7.33 -4.17
N ASP A 155 -6.77 7.72 -5.29
CA ASP A 155 -7.70 6.88 -6.05
C ASP A 155 -7.03 5.59 -6.55
N LEU A 156 -5.79 5.68 -7.04
CA LEU A 156 -5.04 4.52 -7.53
C LEU A 156 -4.65 3.57 -6.40
N VAL A 157 -4.05 4.10 -5.32
CA VAL A 157 -3.45 3.25 -4.28
C VAL A 157 -4.44 2.89 -3.17
N CYS A 158 -5.24 3.86 -2.70
CA CYS A 158 -6.23 3.63 -1.63
C CYS A 158 -7.55 3.09 -2.19
N GLY A 159 -8.01 3.65 -3.32
CA GLY A 159 -9.28 3.28 -3.96
C GLY A 159 -9.22 1.94 -4.68
N ARG A 160 -8.35 1.85 -5.69
CA ARG A 160 -8.16 0.65 -6.55
C ARG A 160 -7.19 -0.39 -5.97
N GLU A 161 -6.62 -0.09 -4.79
CA GLU A 161 -5.72 -0.99 -4.05
C GLU A 161 -4.47 -1.39 -4.84
N LEU A 162 -4.04 -0.57 -5.81
CA LEU A 162 -2.86 -0.82 -6.62
C LEU A 162 -1.59 -0.53 -5.82
N THR A 163 -0.56 -1.37 -5.99
CA THR A 163 0.78 -1.00 -5.51
C THR A 163 1.33 0.16 -6.36
N PRO A 164 2.25 0.99 -5.84
CA PRO A 164 2.86 2.07 -6.63
C PRO A 164 3.46 1.57 -7.96
N ARG A 165 4.02 0.35 -7.96
CA ARG A 165 4.57 -0.31 -9.16
C ARG A 165 3.50 -0.73 -10.18
N GLU A 166 2.30 -1.10 -9.73
CA GLU A 166 1.17 -1.41 -10.61
C GLU A 166 0.53 -0.14 -11.19
N ALA A 167 0.53 0.95 -10.41
CA ALA A 167 -0.12 2.20 -10.76
C ALA A 167 0.72 3.09 -11.69
N ALA A 168 2.05 3.07 -11.55
CA ALA A 168 2.96 3.93 -12.29
C ALA A 168 3.74 3.17 -13.38
N ARG A 169 3.99 3.84 -14.52
CA ARG A 169 4.84 3.31 -15.59
C ARG A 169 6.28 3.82 -15.43
N GLY A 170 7.09 3.04 -14.70
CA GLY A 170 8.53 3.27 -14.55
C GLY A 170 8.95 3.84 -13.18
N GLU A 171 10.22 3.65 -12.82
CA GLU A 171 10.73 3.91 -11.45
C GLU A 171 10.60 5.38 -11.01
N ARG A 172 10.78 6.35 -11.92
CA ARG A 172 10.62 7.77 -11.58
C ARG A 172 9.19 8.10 -11.15
N ALA A 173 8.21 7.61 -11.90
CA ALA A 173 6.80 7.79 -11.61
C ALA A 173 6.38 7.05 -10.33
N VAL A 174 7.01 5.91 -10.01
CA VAL A 174 6.80 5.21 -8.73
C VAL A 174 7.25 6.09 -7.56
N ILE A 175 8.44 6.70 -7.65
CA ILE A 175 8.97 7.56 -6.58
C ILE A 175 8.08 8.80 -6.41
N GLU A 176 7.68 9.44 -7.52
CA GLU A 176 6.78 10.59 -7.49
C GLU A 176 5.42 10.23 -6.87
N LEU A 177 4.83 9.10 -7.28
CA LEU A 177 3.59 8.60 -6.74
C LEU A 177 3.68 8.31 -5.24
N GLU A 178 4.77 7.69 -4.77
CA GLU A 178 5.03 7.45 -3.35
C GLU A 178 5.12 8.77 -2.57
N ALA A 179 5.81 9.78 -3.11
CA ALA A 179 5.95 11.09 -2.48
C ALA A 179 4.61 11.84 -2.39
N LEU A 180 3.86 11.90 -3.50
CA LEU A 180 2.52 12.51 -3.54
C LEU A 180 1.55 11.81 -2.58
N LEU A 181 1.59 10.48 -2.55
CA LEU A 181 0.76 9.70 -1.65
C LEU A 181 1.10 9.96 -0.17
N GLY A 182 2.39 10.06 0.17
CA GLY A 182 2.82 10.41 1.53
C GLY A 182 2.22 11.74 1.99
N VAL A 183 2.36 12.79 1.16
CA VAL A 183 1.77 14.12 1.43
C VAL A 183 0.25 14.04 1.56
N ALA A 184 -0.42 13.35 0.63
CA ALA A 184 -1.88 13.23 0.65
C ALA A 184 -2.36 12.53 1.94
N LEU A 185 -1.70 11.45 2.36
CA LEU A 185 -2.06 10.72 3.57
C LEU A 185 -1.76 11.52 4.84
N ASP A 186 -0.72 12.35 4.86
CA ASP A 186 -0.44 13.26 5.97
C ASP A 186 -1.54 14.32 6.13
N LEU A 187 -2.01 14.90 5.03
CA LEU A 187 -3.12 15.85 5.05
C LEU A 187 -4.41 15.20 5.54
N LEU A 188 -4.74 14.01 5.04
CA LEU A 188 -5.93 13.27 5.47
C LEU A 188 -5.84 12.82 6.93
N ALA A 189 -4.64 12.47 7.39
CA ALA A 189 -4.39 12.07 8.77
C ALA A 189 -4.39 13.26 9.73
N GLY A 190 -3.83 14.41 9.33
CA GLY A 190 -3.62 15.59 10.19
C GLY A 190 -4.90 16.13 10.81
N ASP A 191 -5.97 16.22 10.02
CA ASP A 191 -7.25 16.80 10.45
C ASP A 191 -8.05 15.92 11.42
N GLU A 192 -7.67 14.65 11.62
CA GLU A 192 -8.34 13.78 12.60
C GLU A 192 -8.10 14.21 14.05
N CYS A 193 -7.00 14.93 14.28
CA CYS A 193 -6.71 15.53 15.58
C CYS A 193 -7.54 16.80 15.84
N ALA A 194 -8.12 17.40 14.80
CA ALA A 194 -8.98 18.59 14.91
C ALA A 194 -10.46 18.24 15.17
N VAL A 195 -10.94 17.08 14.69
CA VAL A 195 -12.34 16.63 14.87
C VAL A 195 -12.55 15.87 16.20
N SER A 196 -11.47 15.49 16.89
CA SER A 196 -11.53 14.77 18.18
C SER A 196 -11.25 15.67 19.40
N ARG A 197 -11.39 17.00 19.26
CA ARG A 197 -11.42 17.99 20.35
C ARG A 197 -12.73 18.75 20.29
#